data_AF-W4F9U4-F1
#
_entry.id   AF-W4F9U4-F1
#
_cell.length_a   1.000
_cell.length_b   1.000
_cell.length_c   1.000
_cell.angle_alpha   90.00
_cell.angle_beta   90.00
_cell.angle_gamma   90.00
#
_symmetry.space_group_name_H-M   'P 1'
#
loop_
_entity.id
_entity.type
_entity.pdbx_description
1 polymer ?
#
loop_
_entity_poly.entity_id
_entity_poly.type
_entity_poly.pdbx_seq_one_letter_code
_entity_poly.pdbx_strand_id
1 'polypeptide(L)'
;MDHPTEMSPLAKYHRSLPGLTERFEMFFAGSEICNAYTELNNPVVQRERFTEQAKQAADGDDEAQPHDEAFCTAMEYGLPPTGGWGCGVDRIAMFLTNKFNIKEVLLFPAMKPDEQVAKVAAAATAADFSLEALEARLKAHQGNFLNGSKPSKDDTAAFDRIKVVGKDILKKHPHVDAWVDLVSLFTNDLRSKW
;
A
#
# COMPACT_ATOMS: atom_id res chain seq x y z
N MET A 1 -24.25 22.01 5.10
CA MET A 1 -23.72 23.04 6.03
C MET A 1 -24.29 22.78 7.40
N ASP A 2 -23.70 23.36 8.42
CA ASP A 2 -24.15 23.33 9.82
C ASP A 2 -24.33 21.90 10.35
N HIS A 3 -23.22 21.18 10.39
CA HIS A 3 -23.23 19.78 10.81
C HIS A 3 -23.35 19.66 12.33
N PRO A 4 -24.05 18.62 12.83
CA PRO A 4 -24.07 18.28 14.25
C PRO A 4 -22.67 18.19 14.87
N THR A 5 -22.61 18.57 16.14
CA THR A 5 -21.35 18.63 16.91
C THR A 5 -20.74 17.25 17.11
N GLU A 6 -21.59 16.25 17.27
CA GLU A 6 -21.23 14.85 17.45
C GLU A 6 -20.49 14.28 16.24
N MET A 7 -20.80 14.77 15.03
CA MET A 7 -20.11 14.35 13.78
C MET A 7 -18.88 15.20 13.45
N SER A 8 -18.61 16.26 14.22
CA SER A 8 -17.63 17.28 13.86
C SER A 8 -16.75 17.66 15.07
N PRO A 9 -15.93 16.72 15.58
CA PRO A 9 -15.20 16.90 16.83
C PRO A 9 -14.17 18.03 16.78
N LEU A 10 -13.66 18.39 15.61
CA LEU A 10 -12.69 19.48 15.43
C LEU A 10 -13.33 20.82 15.02
N ALA A 11 -14.61 20.80 14.62
CA ALA A 11 -15.27 22.01 14.15
C ALA A 11 -15.81 22.85 15.32
N LYS A 12 -15.64 24.16 15.24
CA LYS A 12 -16.15 25.09 16.24
C LYS A 12 -17.68 25.04 16.29
N TYR A 13 -18.23 25.13 17.50
CA TYR A 13 -19.68 25.23 17.72
C TYR A 13 -20.26 26.44 16.97
N HIS A 14 -21.48 26.29 16.49
CA HIS A 14 -22.15 27.32 15.72
C HIS A 14 -22.51 28.53 16.59
N ARG A 15 -22.28 29.75 16.10
CA ARG A 15 -22.48 31.00 16.84
C ARG A 15 -23.91 31.28 17.30
N SER A 16 -24.90 30.67 16.66
CA SER A 16 -26.33 30.93 16.90
C SER A 16 -27.21 29.70 17.04
N LEU A 17 -26.69 28.50 16.74
CA LEU A 17 -27.49 27.27 16.65
C LEU A 17 -26.88 26.23 17.59
N PRO A 18 -27.42 26.06 18.81
CA PRO A 18 -26.93 25.07 19.75
C PRO A 18 -26.95 23.66 19.14
N GLY A 19 -25.91 22.87 19.41
CA GLY A 19 -25.76 21.51 18.89
C GLY A 19 -25.19 21.39 17.48
N LEU A 20 -25.05 22.50 16.74
CA LEU A 20 -24.43 22.51 15.41
C LEU A 20 -23.02 23.10 15.43
N THR A 21 -22.30 22.93 14.33
CA THR A 21 -20.94 23.45 14.10
C THR A 21 -20.87 24.28 12.84
N GLU A 22 -19.90 25.20 12.77
CA GLU A 22 -19.65 26.00 11.57
C GLU A 22 -18.86 25.19 10.53
N ARG A 23 -19.48 24.15 9.97
CA ARG A 23 -18.88 23.23 8.98
C ARG A 23 -19.69 23.17 7.70
N PHE A 24 -19.01 23.15 6.56
CA PHE A 24 -19.61 22.82 5.28
C PHE A 24 -18.86 21.72 4.55
N GLU A 25 -19.61 20.99 3.74
CA GLU A 25 -19.10 20.02 2.79
C GLU A 25 -19.58 20.42 1.41
N MET A 26 -18.69 20.36 0.42
CA MET A 26 -19.02 20.62 -0.97
C MET A 26 -19.24 19.30 -1.68
N PHE A 27 -20.43 19.11 -2.23
CA PHE A 27 -20.76 17.94 -3.03
C PHE A 27 -20.82 18.32 -4.51
N PHE A 28 -20.21 17.50 -5.35
CA PHE A 28 -20.29 17.61 -6.80
C PHE A 28 -20.46 16.24 -7.42
N ALA A 29 -21.43 16.11 -8.34
CA ALA A 29 -21.78 14.85 -9.00
C ALA A 29 -21.94 13.66 -8.03
N GLY A 30 -22.58 13.89 -6.87
CA GLY A 30 -22.86 12.87 -5.87
C GLY A 30 -21.68 12.45 -4.99
N SER A 31 -20.51 13.08 -5.15
CA SER A 31 -19.33 12.85 -4.29
C SER A 31 -18.94 14.11 -3.52
N GLU A 32 -18.43 13.93 -2.31
CA GLU A 32 -17.84 15.00 -1.50
C GLU A 32 -16.49 15.44 -2.09
N ILE A 33 -16.24 16.74 -2.24
CA ILE A 33 -15.01 17.29 -2.84
C ILE A 33 -14.18 18.06 -1.82
N CYS A 34 -14.85 18.82 -0.97
CA CYS A 34 -14.22 19.64 0.05
C CYS A 34 -14.95 19.49 1.37
N ASN A 35 -14.17 19.55 2.45
CA ASN A 35 -14.67 19.70 3.80
C ASN A 35 -13.95 20.89 4.43
N ALA A 36 -14.71 21.76 5.08
CA ALA A 36 -14.17 22.96 5.69
C ALA A 36 -15.00 23.39 6.88
N TYR A 37 -14.33 24.00 7.85
CA TYR A 37 -14.96 24.42 9.09
C TYR A 37 -14.19 25.56 9.75
N THR A 38 -14.88 26.34 10.57
CA THR A 38 -14.20 27.20 11.55
C THR A 38 -13.53 26.28 12.57
N GLU A 39 -12.23 26.44 12.77
CA GLU A 39 -11.43 25.58 13.66
C GLU A 39 -11.84 25.78 15.13
N LEU A 40 -11.98 24.68 15.86
CA LEU A 40 -12.16 24.74 17.31
C LEU A 40 -10.85 25.20 17.94
N ASN A 41 -10.88 26.39 18.53
CA ASN A 41 -9.72 26.99 19.17
C ASN A 41 -9.83 27.09 20.70
N ASN A 42 -10.78 26.38 21.30
CA ASN A 42 -10.93 26.28 22.76
C ASN A 42 -10.33 24.95 23.24
N PRO A 43 -9.17 24.96 23.93
CA PRO A 43 -8.47 23.74 24.32
C PRO A 43 -9.24 22.88 25.32
N VAL A 44 -10.08 23.49 26.18
CA VAL A 44 -10.88 22.75 27.17
C VAL A 44 -11.94 21.93 26.45
N VAL A 45 -12.68 22.55 25.54
CA VAL A 45 -13.71 21.87 24.74
C VAL A 45 -13.07 20.81 23.82
N GLN A 46 -11.89 21.09 23.27
CA GLN A 46 -11.16 20.12 22.45
C GLN A 46 -10.79 18.87 23.25
N ARG A 47 -10.31 19.02 24.50
CA ARG A 47 -10.02 17.88 25.39
C ARG A 47 -11.26 17.08 25.76
N GLU A 48 -12.38 17.75 26.03
CA GLU A 48 -13.66 17.10 26.32
C GLU A 48 -14.09 16.21 25.13
N ARG A 49 -14.00 16.74 23.91
CA ARG A 49 -14.33 16.00 22.68
C ARG A 49 -13.39 14.82 22.40
N PHE A 50 -12.10 14.97 22.67
CA PHE A 50 -11.18 13.82 22.58
C PHE A 50 -11.49 12.76 23.65
N THR A 51 -11.90 13.17 24.84
CA THR A 51 -12.31 12.23 25.89
C THR A 51 -13.58 11.48 25.49
N GLU A 52 -14.52 12.13 24.83
CA GLU A 52 -15.72 11.50 24.27
C GLU A 52 -15.38 10.52 23.13
N GLN A 53 -14.53 10.92 22.20
CA GLN A 53 -14.06 10.01 21.14
C GLN A 53 -13.26 8.82 21.68
N ALA A 54 -12.46 9.00 22.72
CA ALA A 54 -11.75 7.90 23.37
C ALA A 54 -12.71 6.89 24.02
N LYS A 55 -13.87 7.34 24.51
CA LYS A 55 -14.93 6.44 24.99
C LYS A 55 -15.57 5.69 23.83
N GLN A 56 -15.87 6.36 22.72
CA GLN A 56 -16.40 5.72 21.50
C GLN A 56 -15.43 4.67 20.94
N ALA A 57 -14.12 4.96 20.95
CA ALA A 57 -13.08 4.01 20.58
C ALA A 57 -13.08 2.77 21.49
N ALA A 58 -13.25 2.97 22.82
CA ALA A 58 -13.36 1.86 23.77
C ALA A 58 -14.64 1.03 23.58
N ASP A 59 -15.71 1.66 23.08
CA ASP A 59 -16.98 1.01 22.73
C ASP A 59 -16.94 0.30 21.36
N GLY A 60 -15.81 0.36 20.65
CA GLY A 60 -15.54 -0.40 19.41
C GLY A 60 -15.58 0.41 18.11
N ASP A 61 -15.51 1.73 18.17
CA ASP A 61 -15.36 2.59 16.99
C ASP A 61 -13.88 2.71 16.57
N ASP A 62 -13.48 1.95 15.55
CA ASP A 62 -12.12 1.96 15.00
C ASP A 62 -11.75 3.26 14.26
N GLU A 63 -12.73 4.12 13.92
CA GLU A 63 -12.53 5.39 13.22
C GLU A 63 -12.44 6.61 14.16
N ALA A 64 -12.66 6.40 15.46
CA ALA A 64 -12.59 7.46 16.46
C ALA A 64 -11.16 8.03 16.58
N GLN A 65 -11.07 9.35 16.72
CA GLN A 65 -9.77 10.03 16.80
C GLN A 65 -9.08 9.75 18.14
N PRO A 66 -7.76 9.51 18.13
CA PRO A 66 -6.99 9.34 19.36
C PRO A 66 -6.88 10.66 20.13
N HIS A 67 -6.74 10.56 21.45
CA HIS A 67 -6.50 11.72 22.31
C HIS A 67 -5.07 12.24 22.13
N ASP A 68 -4.92 13.43 21.54
CA ASP A 68 -3.63 14.10 21.33
C ASP A 68 -3.45 15.28 22.32
N GLU A 69 -2.72 15.01 23.41
CA GLU A 69 -2.44 16.04 24.43
C GLU A 69 -1.45 17.11 23.94
N ALA A 70 -0.55 16.77 23.01
CA ALA A 70 0.40 17.75 22.45
C ALA A 70 -0.34 18.78 21.60
N PHE A 71 -1.35 18.35 20.83
CA PHE A 71 -2.23 19.25 20.08
C PHE A 71 -3.03 20.18 21.01
N CYS A 72 -3.61 19.65 22.09
CA CYS A 72 -4.31 20.47 23.09
C CYS A 72 -3.35 21.49 23.74
N THR A 73 -2.15 21.06 24.11
CA THR A 73 -1.12 21.94 24.68
C THR A 73 -0.72 23.05 23.70
N ALA A 74 -0.56 22.73 22.41
CA ALA A 74 -0.27 23.72 21.37
C ALA A 74 -1.39 24.76 21.24
N MET A 75 -2.65 24.34 21.36
CA MET A 75 -3.80 25.24 21.32
C MET A 75 -3.87 26.19 22.52
N GLU A 76 -3.39 25.77 23.70
CA GLU A 76 -3.30 26.60 24.91
C GLU A 76 -2.31 27.76 24.78
N TYR A 77 -1.28 27.63 23.93
CA TYR A 77 -0.40 28.75 23.57
C TYR A 77 -1.13 29.84 22.77
N GLY A 78 -2.33 29.56 22.27
CA GLY A 78 -3.22 30.51 21.64
C GLY A 78 -3.34 30.27 20.14
N LEU A 79 -4.30 29.43 19.75
CA LEU A 79 -4.72 29.30 18.36
C LEU A 79 -5.65 30.48 17.97
N PRO A 80 -5.26 31.34 17.00
CA PRO A 80 -6.14 32.41 16.51
C PRO A 80 -7.45 31.86 15.93
N PRO A 81 -8.51 32.68 15.82
CA PRO A 81 -9.70 32.29 15.07
C PRO A 81 -9.31 31.97 13.62
N THR A 82 -9.42 30.70 13.26
CA THR A 82 -8.92 30.12 12.01
C THR A 82 -10.01 29.33 11.30
N GLY A 83 -9.88 29.19 9.99
CA GLY A 83 -10.74 28.36 9.16
C GLY A 83 -9.90 27.31 8.45
N GLY A 84 -10.30 26.06 8.59
CA GLY A 84 -9.69 24.92 7.91
C GLY A 84 -10.40 24.61 6.61
N TRP A 85 -9.65 24.11 5.64
CA TRP A 85 -10.18 23.62 4.38
C TRP A 85 -9.35 22.43 3.90
N GLY A 86 -10.04 21.36 3.53
CA GLY A 86 -9.46 20.19 2.89
C GLY A 86 -10.18 19.90 1.58
N CYS A 87 -9.43 19.39 0.61
CA CYS A 87 -9.99 19.01 -0.68
C CYS A 87 -9.29 17.80 -1.28
N GLY A 88 -10.10 16.90 -1.84
CA GLY A 88 -9.61 15.72 -2.55
C GLY A 88 -9.14 16.08 -3.96
N VAL A 89 -7.83 16.24 -4.15
CA VAL A 89 -7.22 16.51 -5.45
C VAL A 89 -7.53 15.39 -6.45
N ASP A 90 -7.50 14.14 -6.02
CA ASP A 90 -7.84 12.98 -6.86
C ASP A 90 -9.28 13.05 -7.36
N ARG A 91 -10.22 13.44 -6.49
CA ARG A 91 -11.63 13.63 -6.86
C ARG A 91 -11.77 14.77 -7.86
N ILE A 92 -11.09 15.91 -7.66
CA ILE A 92 -11.07 16.99 -8.65
C ILE A 92 -10.53 16.48 -10.00
N ALA A 93 -9.41 15.76 -10.00
CA ALA A 93 -8.82 15.22 -11.21
C ALA A 93 -9.78 14.25 -11.91
N MET A 94 -10.48 13.41 -11.16
CA MET A 94 -11.51 12.51 -11.69
C MET A 94 -12.61 13.28 -12.43
N PHE A 95 -13.13 14.36 -11.83
CA PHE A 95 -14.16 15.17 -12.47
C PHE A 95 -13.64 15.92 -13.70
N LEU A 96 -12.46 16.55 -13.62
CA LEU A 96 -11.88 17.29 -14.73
C LEU A 96 -11.52 16.39 -15.92
N THR A 97 -11.23 15.11 -15.68
CA THR A 97 -10.91 14.12 -16.72
C THR A 97 -12.08 13.23 -17.11
N ASN A 98 -13.28 13.47 -16.54
CA ASN A 98 -14.49 12.66 -16.71
C ASN A 98 -14.24 11.15 -16.45
N LYS A 99 -13.54 10.84 -15.37
CA LYS A 99 -13.23 9.49 -14.91
C LYS A 99 -13.99 9.16 -13.64
N PHE A 100 -14.73 8.05 -13.64
CA PHE A 100 -15.49 7.59 -12.47
C PHE A 100 -14.68 6.72 -11.50
N ASN A 101 -13.45 6.33 -11.86
CA ASN A 101 -12.58 5.48 -11.05
C ASN A 101 -11.30 6.23 -10.66
N ILE A 102 -10.98 6.26 -9.37
CA ILE A 102 -9.77 6.93 -8.83
C ILE A 102 -8.47 6.34 -9.39
N LYS A 103 -8.49 5.07 -9.80
CA LYS A 103 -7.30 4.42 -10.39
C LYS A 103 -6.89 5.02 -11.73
N GLU A 104 -7.79 5.72 -12.41
CA GLU A 104 -7.51 6.38 -13.70
C GLU A 104 -6.71 7.68 -13.55
N VAL A 105 -6.70 8.26 -12.34
CA VAL A 105 -6.00 9.54 -12.05
C VAL A 105 -4.75 9.34 -11.18
N LEU A 106 -4.49 8.11 -10.74
CA LEU A 106 -3.30 7.73 -9.99
C LEU A 106 -2.32 7.03 -10.94
N LEU A 107 -1.06 7.48 -10.96
CA LEU A 107 -0.02 6.86 -11.81
C LEU A 107 0.24 5.39 -11.45
N PHE A 108 0.26 5.08 -10.15
CA PHE A 108 0.47 3.74 -9.62
C PHE A 108 -0.54 3.50 -8.50
N PRO A 109 -1.79 3.09 -8.81
CA PRO A 109 -2.80 2.85 -7.80
C PRO A 109 -2.42 1.64 -6.94
N ALA A 110 -2.87 1.63 -5.67
CA ALA A 110 -2.75 0.46 -4.82
C ALA A 110 -3.54 -0.71 -5.43
N MET A 111 -2.83 -1.78 -5.77
CA MET A 111 -3.39 -3.01 -6.32
C MET A 111 -3.20 -4.14 -5.32
N LYS A 112 -4.18 -5.05 -5.25
CA LYS A 112 -3.96 -6.32 -4.55
C LYS A 112 -2.85 -7.07 -5.30
N PRO A 113 -1.83 -7.62 -4.60
CA PRO A 113 -0.80 -8.40 -5.25
C PRO A 113 -1.41 -9.55 -6.04
N ASP A 114 -0.93 -9.80 -7.24
CA ASP A 114 -1.31 -11.00 -7.99
C ASP A 114 -0.86 -12.23 -7.20
N GLU A 115 -1.73 -13.24 -7.08
CA GLU A 115 -1.40 -14.48 -6.34
C GLU A 115 -0.14 -15.16 -6.88
N GLN A 116 0.17 -15.00 -8.17
CA GLN A 116 1.41 -15.49 -8.76
C GLN A 116 2.63 -14.70 -8.30
N VAL A 117 2.56 -13.36 -8.22
CA VAL A 117 3.66 -12.52 -7.73
C VAL A 117 3.88 -12.76 -6.23
N ALA A 118 2.81 -12.94 -5.46
CA ALA A 118 2.89 -13.29 -4.04
C ALA A 118 3.53 -14.68 -3.84
N LYS A 119 3.18 -15.68 -4.66
CA LYS A 119 3.83 -17.01 -4.64
C LYS A 119 5.29 -16.95 -5.06
N VAL A 120 5.65 -16.12 -6.05
CA VAL A 120 7.05 -15.94 -6.50
C VAL A 120 7.87 -15.19 -5.45
N ALA A 121 7.32 -14.16 -4.79
CA ALA A 121 7.98 -13.43 -3.71
C ALA A 121 8.16 -14.29 -2.45
N ALA A 122 7.16 -15.12 -2.11
CA ALA A 122 7.26 -16.11 -1.04
C ALA A 122 8.25 -17.24 -1.37
N ALA A 123 8.33 -17.67 -2.64
CA ALA A 123 9.31 -18.64 -3.11
C ALA A 123 10.73 -18.06 -3.14
N ALA A 124 10.90 -16.76 -3.39
CA ALA A 124 12.19 -16.07 -3.36
C ALA A 124 12.72 -15.83 -1.93
N THR A 125 11.83 -15.84 -0.93
CA THR A 125 12.19 -15.73 0.50
C THR A 125 12.37 -17.08 1.18
N ALA A 126 12.03 -18.19 0.53
CA ALA A 126 12.39 -19.53 0.97
C ALA A 126 13.89 -19.78 0.73
N ALA A 127 14.68 -19.45 1.75
CA ALA A 127 16.10 -19.75 1.86
C ALA A 127 16.36 -21.26 1.72
N ASP A 128 16.68 -21.72 0.50
CA ASP A 128 17.42 -22.97 0.25
C ASP A 128 18.00 -23.12 -1.17
N PHE A 129 18.00 -22.05 -1.98
CA PHE A 129 18.59 -22.09 -3.33
C PHE A 129 19.78 -21.12 -3.44
N SER A 130 20.95 -21.59 -3.01
CA SER A 130 22.23 -20.88 -3.21
C SER A 130 22.73 -21.10 -4.65
N LEU A 131 23.02 -20.01 -5.37
CA LEU A 131 23.65 -20.04 -6.69
C LEU A 131 25.01 -20.73 -6.64
N GLU A 132 25.73 -20.61 -5.52
CA GLU A 132 27.00 -21.27 -5.27
C GLU A 132 26.84 -22.80 -5.16
N ALA A 133 25.79 -23.28 -4.50
CA ALA A 133 25.50 -24.71 -4.39
C ALA A 133 25.12 -25.32 -5.75
N LEU A 134 24.40 -24.57 -6.59
CA LEU A 134 24.03 -24.99 -7.94
C LEU A 134 25.25 -25.02 -8.87
N GLU A 135 26.10 -24.01 -8.82
CA GLU A 135 27.36 -23.95 -9.56
C GLU A 135 28.26 -25.13 -9.19
N ALA A 136 28.38 -25.45 -7.90
CA ALA A 136 29.14 -26.62 -7.43
C ALA A 136 28.56 -27.94 -7.97
N ARG A 137 27.22 -28.05 -8.03
CA ARG A 137 26.54 -29.26 -8.52
C ARG A 137 26.68 -29.44 -10.03
N LEU A 138 26.56 -28.36 -10.81
CA LEU A 138 26.78 -28.35 -12.25
C LEU A 138 28.25 -28.57 -12.62
N LYS A 139 29.18 -28.10 -11.78
CA LYS A 139 30.60 -28.38 -11.95
C LYS A 139 30.96 -29.84 -11.63
N ALA A 140 30.28 -30.46 -10.65
CA ALA A 140 30.53 -31.84 -10.24
C ALA A 140 29.95 -32.87 -11.24
N HIS A 141 28.83 -32.56 -11.89
CA HIS A 141 28.22 -33.42 -12.89
C HIS A 141 28.60 -32.97 -14.31
N GLN A 142 29.37 -33.78 -15.05
CA GLN A 142 29.70 -33.55 -16.47
C GLN A 142 28.50 -33.75 -17.44
N GLY A 143 27.27 -33.72 -16.93
CA GLY A 143 26.05 -33.85 -17.71
C GLY A 143 25.50 -32.50 -18.14
N ASN A 144 24.67 -32.50 -19.19
CA ASN A 144 24.00 -31.29 -19.68
C ASN A 144 22.86 -30.81 -18.75
N PHE A 145 22.44 -31.62 -17.77
CA PHE A 145 21.35 -31.35 -16.84
C PHE A 145 21.75 -31.68 -15.39
N LEU A 146 20.99 -31.16 -14.42
CA LEU A 146 21.33 -31.24 -12.99
C LEU A 146 21.48 -32.67 -12.45
N ASN A 147 20.76 -33.63 -13.02
CA ASN A 147 20.77 -35.04 -12.63
C ASN A 147 21.40 -35.95 -13.72
N GLY A 148 22.22 -35.40 -14.62
CA GLY A 148 22.96 -36.16 -15.63
C GLY A 148 22.63 -35.77 -17.08
N SER A 149 22.39 -36.76 -17.95
CA SER A 149 22.25 -36.54 -19.40
C SER A 149 20.80 -36.31 -19.87
N LYS A 150 19.81 -36.39 -18.97
CA LYS A 150 18.38 -36.22 -19.29
C LYS A 150 17.79 -35.04 -18.51
N PRO A 151 16.85 -34.29 -19.12
CA PRO A 151 16.11 -33.26 -18.42
C PRO A 151 15.25 -33.87 -17.31
N SER A 152 15.13 -33.18 -16.18
CA SER A 152 14.34 -33.62 -15.03
C SER A 152 13.46 -32.51 -14.47
N LYS A 153 12.46 -32.86 -13.65
CA LYS A 153 11.65 -31.90 -12.88
C LYS A 153 12.47 -30.91 -12.06
N ASP A 154 13.63 -31.35 -11.57
CA ASP A 154 14.54 -30.50 -10.81
C ASP A 154 15.16 -29.39 -11.69
N ASP A 155 15.39 -29.67 -12.97
CA ASP A 155 15.87 -28.66 -13.95
C ASP A 155 14.81 -27.60 -14.22
N THR A 156 13.54 -27.99 -14.37
CA THR A 156 12.43 -27.06 -14.56
C THR A 156 12.25 -26.17 -13.32
N ALA A 157 12.25 -26.77 -12.13
CA ALA A 157 12.11 -26.04 -10.88
C ALA A 157 13.28 -25.08 -10.61
N ALA A 158 14.52 -25.48 -10.93
CA ALA A 158 15.70 -24.63 -10.82
C ALA A 158 15.68 -23.49 -11.85
N PHE A 159 15.32 -23.78 -13.11
CA PHE A 159 15.28 -22.77 -14.17
C PHE A 159 14.22 -21.69 -13.90
N ASP A 160 13.04 -22.09 -13.43
CA ASP A 160 11.98 -21.14 -13.08
C ASP A 160 12.36 -20.18 -11.95
N ARG A 161 13.28 -20.59 -11.07
CA ARG A 161 13.85 -19.76 -10.00
C ARG A 161 14.98 -18.86 -10.48
N ILE A 162 15.76 -19.29 -11.47
CA ILE A 162 16.94 -18.56 -11.95
C ILE A 162 16.61 -17.59 -13.09
N LYS A 163 15.57 -17.83 -13.88
CA LYS A 163 15.18 -16.95 -15.00
C LYS A 163 14.85 -15.51 -14.59
N VAL A 164 14.57 -15.28 -13.30
CA VAL A 164 14.31 -13.96 -12.71
C VAL A 164 15.56 -13.28 -12.16
N VAL A 165 16.70 -13.99 -12.09
CA VAL A 165 17.99 -13.45 -11.64
C VAL A 165 18.61 -12.63 -12.76
N GLY A 166 19.07 -11.42 -12.44
CA GLY A 166 19.68 -10.52 -13.42
C GLY A 166 20.95 -11.11 -14.05
N LYS A 167 21.13 -10.88 -15.36
CA LYS A 167 22.27 -11.39 -16.14
C LYS A 167 23.65 -11.01 -15.57
N ASP A 168 23.76 -9.90 -14.86
CA ASP A 168 25.01 -9.45 -14.24
C ASP A 168 25.46 -10.31 -13.06
N ILE A 169 24.51 -11.02 -12.42
CA ILE A 169 24.79 -11.97 -11.35
C ILE A 169 25.17 -13.34 -11.94
N LEU A 170 24.49 -13.76 -13.01
CA LEU A 170 24.76 -15.04 -13.69
C LEU A 170 26.16 -15.12 -14.28
N LYS A 171 26.71 -14.01 -14.78
CA LYS A 171 28.11 -13.93 -15.27
C LYS A 171 29.16 -14.30 -14.22
N LYS A 172 28.83 -14.26 -12.92
CA LYS A 172 29.74 -14.70 -11.84
C LYS A 172 29.79 -16.22 -11.68
N HIS A 173 28.87 -16.95 -12.31
CA HIS A 173 28.68 -18.40 -12.23
C HIS A 173 28.62 -19.00 -13.65
N PRO A 174 29.78 -19.25 -14.29
CA PRO A 174 29.85 -19.62 -15.70
C PRO A 174 29.14 -20.94 -16.04
N HIS A 175 29.09 -21.91 -15.12
CA HIS A 175 28.40 -23.17 -15.37
C HIS A 175 26.87 -23.03 -15.27
N VAL A 176 26.37 -22.22 -14.33
CA VAL A 176 24.96 -21.87 -14.24
C VAL A 176 24.51 -21.06 -15.46
N ASP A 177 25.30 -20.10 -15.93
CA ASP A 177 24.98 -19.27 -17.11
C ASP A 177 24.81 -20.13 -18.37
N ALA A 178 25.78 -21.01 -18.65
CA ALA A 178 25.72 -21.93 -19.78
C ALA A 178 24.54 -22.92 -19.68
N TRP A 179 24.22 -23.39 -18.47
CA TRP A 179 23.08 -24.27 -18.23
C TRP A 179 21.73 -23.55 -18.40
N VAL A 180 21.61 -22.30 -17.95
CA VAL A 180 20.42 -21.47 -18.17
C VAL A 180 20.21 -21.25 -19.66
N ASP A 181 21.26 -20.92 -20.41
CA ASP A 181 21.18 -20.76 -21.86
C ASP A 181 20.71 -22.06 -22.54
N LEU A 182 21.27 -23.21 -22.16
CA LEU A 182 20.85 -24.51 -22.66
C LEU A 182 19.38 -24.81 -22.34
N VAL A 183 18.95 -24.65 -21.08
CA VAL A 183 17.58 -24.95 -20.66
C VAL A 183 16.59 -23.97 -21.28
N SER A 184 17.00 -22.73 -21.57
CA SER A 184 16.18 -21.71 -22.23
C SER A 184 15.78 -22.09 -23.66
N LEU A 185 16.56 -22.93 -24.35
CA LEU A 185 16.27 -23.40 -25.71
C LEU A 185 15.03 -24.30 -25.79
N PHE A 186 14.61 -24.89 -24.67
CA PHE A 186 13.39 -25.69 -24.61
C PHE A 186 12.17 -24.78 -24.37
N THR A 187 11.02 -25.09 -24.98
CA THR A 187 9.80 -24.28 -24.75
C THR A 187 9.23 -24.54 -23.36
N ASN A 188 8.44 -23.59 -22.84
CA ASN A 188 7.73 -23.77 -21.55
C ASN A 188 6.87 -25.05 -21.54
N ASP A 189 6.19 -25.36 -22.65
CA ASP A 189 5.36 -26.57 -22.80
C ASP A 189 6.17 -27.87 -22.79
N LEU A 190 7.44 -27.82 -23.19
CA LEU A 190 8.32 -28.98 -23.16
C LEU A 190 8.95 -29.16 -21.77
N ARG A 191 9.33 -28.07 -21.11
CA ARG A 191 9.86 -28.09 -19.72
C ARG A 191 8.82 -28.53 -18.69
N SER A 192 7.54 -28.24 -18.92
CA SER A 192 6.46 -28.71 -18.04
C SER A 192 6.25 -30.23 -18.09
N LYS A 193 6.81 -30.91 -19.10
CA LYS A 193 6.70 -32.37 -19.31
C LYS A 193 7.93 -33.16 -18.84
N TRP A 194 8.94 -32.49 -18.28
CA TRP A 194 10.15 -33.11 -17.72
C TRP A 194 9.91 -33.75 -16.34
#